data_AF-A0A814JX47-F1
#
_entry.id   AF-A0A814JX47-F1
#
_cell.length_a   1.000
_cell.length_b   1.000
_cell.length_c   1.000
_cell.angle_alpha   90.00
_cell.angle_beta   90.00
_cell.angle_gamma   90.00
#
_symmetry.space_group_name_H-M   'P 1'
#
loop_
_entity.id
_entity.type
_entity.pdbx_description
1 polymer ?
#
loop_
_entity_poly.entity_id
_entity_poly.type
_entity_poly.pdbx_seq_one_letter_code
_entity_poly.pdbx_strand_id
1 'polypeptide(L)'
;MLTDEGKLWRFPIDNEQGIDESDADVPFHEHIFLDHHLEEFPQIEPIQLFMTLALNGLSQNGHLTLNEKKEIINWYKSYFDEKLDIIKEALDTEARIQETYIQSSK
;
A
#
# COMPACT_ATOMS: atom_id res chain seq x y z
N MET A 1 43.46 7.50 -7.90
CA MET A 1 43.21 7.01 -9.29
C MET A 1 41.78 7.35 -9.68
N LEU A 2 41.42 7.38 -10.97
CA LEU A 2 40.05 7.77 -11.41
C LEU A 2 38.93 6.89 -10.83
N THR A 3 39.24 5.66 -10.43
CA THR A 3 38.36 4.74 -9.69
C THR A 3 38.10 5.17 -8.25
N ASP A 4 39.10 5.74 -7.58
CA ASP A 4 38.97 6.22 -6.19
C ASP A 4 38.17 7.52 -6.12
N GLU A 5 38.12 8.26 -7.23
CA GLU A 5 37.31 9.47 -7.41
C GLU A 5 35.86 9.15 -7.81
N GLY A 6 35.49 7.88 -8.00
CA GLY A 6 34.14 7.46 -8.41
C GLY A 6 33.75 7.82 -9.85
N LYS A 7 34.70 8.27 -10.68
CA LYS A 7 34.44 8.69 -12.08
C LYS A 7 34.38 7.52 -13.06
N LEU A 8 34.95 6.37 -12.69
CA LEU A 8 34.93 5.13 -13.47
C LEU A 8 34.07 4.10 -12.77
N TRP A 9 33.43 3.24 -13.57
CA TRP A 9 32.65 2.10 -13.07
C TRP A 9 33.57 1.11 -12.36
N ARG A 10 33.05 0.46 -11.31
CA ARG A 10 33.79 -0.57 -10.57
C ARG A 10 33.60 -1.91 -11.27
N PHE A 11 34.69 -2.66 -11.43
CA PHE A 11 34.67 -3.98 -12.05
C PHE A 11 34.78 -5.10 -10.99
N PRO A 12 34.07 -6.23 -11.15
CA PRO A 12 33.10 -6.52 -12.21
C PRO A 12 31.89 -5.59 -12.16
N ILE A 13 31.31 -5.29 -13.32
CA ILE A 13 30.19 -4.35 -13.44
C ILE A 13 28.97 -4.95 -12.74
N ASP A 14 28.38 -4.16 -11.86
CA ASP A 14 27.12 -4.45 -11.19
C ASP A 14 26.13 -3.32 -11.56
N ASN A 15 24.94 -3.72 -12.01
CA ASN A 15 23.91 -2.78 -12.48
C ASN A 15 23.24 -2.03 -11.32
N GLU A 16 23.43 -2.50 -10.09
CA GLU A 16 22.90 -1.87 -8.88
C GLU A 16 23.90 -0.86 -8.27
N GLN A 17 25.07 -0.66 -8.91
CA GLN A 17 26.07 0.32 -8.45
C GLN A 17 25.47 1.74 -8.39
N GLY A 18 25.41 2.30 -7.19
CA GLY A 18 24.92 3.66 -6.95
C GLY A 18 23.39 3.77 -6.84
N ILE A 19 22.67 2.65 -6.78
CA ILE A 19 21.30 2.62 -6.27
C ILE A 19 21.35 2.84 -4.75
N ASP A 20 20.31 3.47 -4.19
CA ASP A 20 20.19 3.64 -2.75
C ASP A 20 20.16 2.27 -2.05
N GLU A 21 21.15 2.04 -1.18
CA GLU A 21 21.33 0.78 -0.45
C GLU A 21 20.42 0.68 0.78
N SER A 22 19.58 1.71 1.06
CA SER A 22 18.69 1.76 2.22
C SER A 22 17.81 0.51 2.38
N ASP A 23 17.46 -0.14 1.26
CA ASP A 23 16.67 -1.37 1.21
C ASP A 23 17.45 -2.61 0.75
N ALA A 24 18.75 -2.51 0.49
CA ALA A 24 19.55 -3.65 0.01
C ALA A 24 19.59 -4.81 1.03
N ASP A 25 19.53 -4.49 2.32
CA ASP A 25 19.50 -5.46 3.42
C ASP A 25 18.07 -5.96 3.75
N VAL A 26 17.04 -5.41 3.12
CA VAL A 26 15.64 -5.75 3.42
C VAL A 26 15.27 -7.05 2.69
N PRO A 27 14.79 -8.08 3.41
CA PRO A 27 14.42 -9.32 2.79
C PRO A 27 13.13 -9.16 1.96
N PHE A 28 13.05 -9.88 0.83
CA PHE A 28 11.95 -9.76 -0.12
C PHE A 28 10.55 -9.93 0.52
N HIS A 29 10.43 -10.76 1.55
CA HIS A 29 9.16 -11.04 2.20
C HIS A 29 8.56 -9.81 2.89
N GLU A 30 9.38 -8.82 3.28
CA GLU A 30 8.89 -7.55 3.81
C GLU A 30 8.30 -6.64 2.73
N HIS A 31 8.78 -6.75 1.48
CA HIS A 31 8.20 -6.01 0.36
C HIS A 31 6.94 -6.66 -0.21
N ILE A 32 6.80 -7.99 -0.08
CA ILE A 32 5.71 -8.76 -0.68
C ILE A 32 4.56 -8.98 0.30
N PHE A 33 4.83 -9.42 1.53
CA PHE A 33 3.79 -9.82 2.48
C PHE A 33 3.29 -8.64 3.31
N LEU A 34 2.56 -7.74 2.65
CA LEU A 34 1.98 -6.56 3.28
C LEU A 34 0.60 -6.82 3.92
N ASP A 35 0.03 -8.01 3.71
CA ASP A 35 -1.33 -8.37 4.14
C ASP A 35 -1.57 -8.26 5.64
N HIS A 36 -0.51 -8.40 6.45
CA HIS A 36 -0.59 -8.25 7.91
C HIS A 36 -1.06 -6.85 8.34
N HIS A 37 -0.89 -5.83 7.49
CA HIS A 37 -1.39 -4.49 7.75
C HIS A 37 -2.92 -4.37 7.62
N LEU A 38 -3.62 -5.33 6.99
CA LEU A 38 -5.09 -5.31 6.86
C LEU A 38 -5.80 -5.39 8.22
N GLU A 39 -5.19 -6.07 9.18
CA GLU A 39 -5.71 -6.20 10.55
C GLU A 39 -5.83 -4.85 11.26
N GLU A 40 -5.04 -3.86 10.84
CA GLU A 40 -5.02 -2.52 11.40
C GLU A 40 -6.10 -1.60 10.79
N PHE A 41 -6.81 -2.03 9.75
CA PHE A 41 -7.89 -1.26 9.14
C PHE A 41 -9.26 -1.63 9.72
N PRO A 42 -10.27 -0.72 9.65
CA PRO A 42 -11.63 -1.04 10.03
C PRO A 42 -12.15 -2.30 9.33
N GLN A 43 -12.83 -3.17 10.07
CA GLN A 43 -13.42 -4.42 9.57
C GLN A 43 -14.73 -4.16 8.82
N ILE A 44 -14.66 -3.29 7.82
CA ILE A 44 -15.74 -2.87 6.92
C ILE A 44 -15.38 -3.39 5.53
N GLU A 45 -16.26 -4.20 4.93
CA GLU A 45 -15.95 -4.97 3.72
C GLU A 45 -15.43 -4.09 2.55
N PRO A 46 -16.06 -2.95 2.21
CA PRO A 46 -15.52 -2.08 1.16
C PRO A 46 -14.13 -1.52 1.43
N ILE A 47 -13.81 -1.21 2.69
CA ILE A 47 -12.48 -0.71 3.08
C ILE A 47 -11.45 -1.84 2.98
N GLN A 48 -11.81 -3.04 3.46
CA GLN A 48 -10.94 -4.22 3.39
C GLN A 48 -10.64 -4.62 1.94
N LEU A 49 -11.65 -4.62 1.08
CA LEU A 49 -11.50 -4.92 -0.34
C LEU A 49 -10.59 -3.89 -1.03
N PHE A 50 -10.82 -2.61 -0.77
CA PHE A 50 -9.99 -1.53 -1.30
C PHE A 50 -8.53 -1.68 -0.84
N MET A 51 -8.30 -1.87 0.46
CA MET A 51 -6.95 -2.01 1.00
C MET A 51 -6.25 -3.27 0.52
N THR A 52 -6.98 -4.37 0.32
CA THR A 52 -6.42 -5.60 -0.27
C THR A 52 -5.82 -5.30 -1.66
N LEU A 53 -6.55 -4.56 -2.50
CA LEU A 53 -6.05 -4.16 -3.81
C LEU A 53 -4.87 -3.20 -3.73
N ALA A 54 -4.94 -2.22 -2.82
CA ALA A 54 -3.86 -1.25 -2.62
C ALA A 54 -2.56 -1.94 -2.17
N LEU A 55 -2.64 -2.83 -1.18
CA LEU A 55 -1.48 -3.60 -0.68
C LEU A 55 -0.93 -4.55 -1.76
N ASN A 56 -1.79 -5.19 -2.54
CA ASN A 56 -1.36 -5.99 -3.68
C ASN A 56 -0.58 -5.15 -4.71
N GLY A 57 -1.06 -3.95 -5.02
CA GLY A 57 -0.33 -3.00 -5.88
C GLY A 57 1.03 -2.59 -5.32
N LEU A 58 1.10 -2.32 -4.01
CA LEU A 58 2.37 -2.00 -3.34
C LEU A 58 3.34 -3.19 -3.33
N SER A 59 2.85 -4.42 -3.19
CA SER A 59 3.69 -5.63 -3.20
C SER A 59 4.38 -5.86 -4.55
N GLN A 60 3.75 -5.46 -5.65
CA GLN A 60 4.27 -5.62 -7.00
C GLN A 60 5.19 -4.47 -7.43
N ASN A 61 5.30 -3.42 -6.61
CA ASN A 61 6.09 -2.24 -6.94
C ASN A 61 7.56 -2.42 -6.48
N GLY A 62 8.47 -2.51 -7.45
CA GLY A 62 9.92 -2.57 -7.24
C GLY A 62 10.64 -1.21 -7.29
N HIS A 63 9.90 -0.11 -7.43
CA HIS A 63 10.46 1.25 -7.46
C HIS A 63 10.28 2.00 -6.14
N LEU A 64 9.52 1.45 -5.20
CA LEU A 64 9.29 2.03 -3.89
C LEU A 64 10.06 1.24 -2.83
N THR A 65 10.69 2.00 -1.95
CA THR A 65 11.32 1.47 -0.75
C THR A 65 10.27 0.94 0.24
N LEU A 66 10.68 0.09 1.18
CA LEU A 66 9.82 -0.42 2.24
C LEU A 66 9.26 0.73 3.09
N ASN A 67 10.07 1.74 3.36
CA ASN A 67 9.64 2.91 4.14
C ASN A 67 8.57 3.72 3.40
N GLU A 68 8.75 3.97 2.10
CA GLU A 68 7.71 4.65 1.29
C GLU A 68 6.41 3.84 1.25
N LYS A 69 6.49 2.51 1.14
CA LYS A 69 5.30 1.64 1.22
C LYS A 69 4.59 1.79 2.57
N LYS A 70 5.33 1.81 3.68
CA LYS A 70 4.79 2.00 5.04
C LYS A 70 4.14 3.38 5.21
N GLU A 71 4.74 4.43 4.66
CA GLU A 71 4.18 5.77 4.68
C GLU A 71 2.82 5.84 3.97
N ILE A 72 2.71 5.24 2.78
CA ILE A 72 1.45 5.15 2.03
C ILE A 72 0.39 4.41 2.84
N ILE A 73 0.74 3.27 3.44
CA ILE A 73 -0.17 2.47 4.28
C ILE A 73 -0.66 3.30 5.49
N ASN A 74 0.24 4.00 6.17
CA ASN A 74 -0.09 4.83 7.32
C ASN A 74 -0.96 6.04 6.95
N TRP A 75 -0.76 6.60 5.76
CA TRP A 75 -1.64 7.64 5.22
C TRP A 75 -3.07 7.12 5.05
N TYR A 76 -3.24 5.93 4.47
CA TYR A 76 -4.56 5.32 4.33
C TYR A 76 -5.23 5.06 5.68
N LYS A 77 -4.49 4.56 6.69
CA LYS A 77 -5.02 4.37 8.04
C LYS A 77 -5.59 5.68 8.60
N SER A 78 -4.77 6.73 8.57
CA SER A 78 -5.16 8.06 9.07
C SER A 78 -6.37 8.62 8.32
N TYR A 79 -6.42 8.42 6.99
CA TYR A 79 -7.54 8.87 6.15
C TYR A 79 -8.84 8.15 6.50
N PHE A 80 -8.81 6.82 6.62
CA PHE A 80 -10.01 6.04 6.94
C PHE A 80 -10.48 6.29 8.36
N ASP A 81 -9.58 6.50 9.31
CA ASP A 81 -9.94 6.87 10.68
C ASP A 81 -10.63 8.24 10.73
N GLU A 82 -10.12 9.23 10.00
CA GLU A 82 -10.71 10.58 9.94
C GLU A 82 -12.09 10.59 9.25
N LYS A 83 -12.27 9.76 8.22
CA LYS A 83 -13.49 9.73 7.39
C LYS A 83 -14.46 8.61 7.75
N LEU A 84 -14.21 7.87 8.82
CA LEU A 84 -14.97 6.66 9.17
C LEU A 84 -16.47 6.93 9.33
N ASP A 85 -16.83 8.05 9.95
CA ASP A 85 -18.23 8.42 10.18
C ASP A 85 -18.98 8.68 8.87
N ILE A 86 -18.32 9.39 7.94
CA ILE A 86 -18.87 9.68 6.60
C ILE A 86 -19.06 8.38 5.82
N ILE A 87 -18.10 7.46 5.92
CA ILE A 87 -18.17 6.16 5.24
C ILE A 87 -19.35 5.34 5.78
N LYS A 88 -19.53 5.30 7.10
CA LYS A 88 -20.67 4.60 7.71
C LYS A 88 -22.01 5.20 7.29
N GLU A 89 -22.13 6.52 7.27
CA GLU A 89 -23.34 7.21 6.81
C GLU A 89 -23.66 6.87 5.34
N ALA A 90 -22.63 6.83 4.49
CA ALA A 90 -22.79 6.45 3.09
C ALA A 90 -23.28 4.99 2.94
N LEU A 91 -22.70 4.05 3.71
CA LEU A 91 -23.10 2.64 3.71
C LEU A 91 -24.54 2.44 4.18
N ASP A 92 -24.94 3.14 5.24
CA ASP A 92 -26.32 3.11 5.74
C ASP A 92 -27.30 3.65 4.68
N THR A 93 -26.91 4.72 3.98
CA THR A 93 -27.70 5.31 2.91
C THR A 93 -27.85 4.34 1.73
N GLU A 94 -26.76 3.70 1.30
CA GLU A 94 -26.78 2.67 0.27
C GLU A 94 -27.69 1.49 0.64
N ALA A 95 -27.62 1.01 1.89
CA ALA A 95 -28.48 -0.06 2.37
C ALA A 95 -29.98 0.31 2.28
N ARG A 96 -30.35 1.52 2.71
CA ARG A 96 -31.74 2.02 2.62
C ARG A 96 -32.23 2.15 1.19
N ILE A 97 -31.35 2.57 0.29
CA ILE A 97 -31.64 2.66 -1.14
C ILE A 97 -31.92 1.26 -1.71
N GLN A 98 -31.08 0.27 -1.39
CA GLN A 98 -31.26 -1.12 -1.82
C GLN A 98 -32.57 -1.72 -1.33
N GLU A 99 -32.93 -1.50 -0.06
CA GLU A 99 -34.21 -1.95 0.49
C GLU A 99 -35.41 -1.35 -0.25
N THR A 100 -35.34 -0.06 -0.58
CA THR A 100 -36.39 0.65 -1.32
C THR A 100 -36.57 0.08 -2.74
N TYR A 101 -35.46 -0.23 -3.43
CA TYR A 101 -35.52 -0.88 -4.74
C TYR A 101 -36.16 -2.27 -4.66
N ILE A 102 -35.79 -3.08 -3.67
CA ILE A 102 -36.35 -4.44 -3.49
C ILE A 102 -37.86 -4.38 -3.21
N GLN A 103 -38.31 -3.43 -2.37
CA GLN A 103 -39.73 -3.25 -2.06
C GLN A 103 -40.53 -2.76 -3.27
N SER A 104 -39.95 -1.91 -4.13
CA SER A 104 -40.60 -1.40 -5.34
C SER A 104 -40.66 -2.42 -6.47
N SER A 105 -39.88 -3.50 -6.38
CA SER A 105 -39.77 -4.57 -7.37
C SER A 105 -40.66 -5.79 -7.05
N LYS A 106 -41.39 -5.76 -5.92
CA LYS A 106 -42.38 -6.77 -5.50
C LYS A 106 -43.79 -6.27 -5.73
#